data_AF-A0A835M0W2-F1
#
_entry.id   AF-A0A835M0W2-F1
#
_cell.length_a   1.000
_cell.length_b   1.000
_cell.length_c   1.000
_cell.angle_alpha   90.00
_cell.angle_beta   90.00
_cell.angle_gamma   90.00
#
_symmetry.space_group_name_H-M   'P 1'
#
loop_
_entity.id
_entity.type
_entity.pdbx_description
1 polymer ?
#
loop_
_entity_poly.entity_id
_entity_poly.type
_entity_poly.pdbx_seq_one_letter_code
_entity_poly.pdbx_strand_id
1 'polypeptide(L)'
;MLIEDELEKYQTHFSEYIKKGIEANGIKELYRKVHAGVRTDPTTKKSKKEALKAHKRFNLKKLTYDERRNKLITRLNALNSTAGAYDDENDD
;
A
#
# COMPACT_ATOMS: atom_id res chain seq x y z
N MET A 1 10.12 5.89 37.12
CA MET A 1 9.16 6.28 36.05
C MET A 1 9.82 6.05 34.70
N LEU A 2 9.08 5.64 33.65
CA LEU A 2 9.69 5.37 32.33
C LEU A 2 10.48 6.56 31.76
N ILE A 3 10.10 7.79 32.13
CA ILE A 3 10.77 9.04 31.75
C ILE A 3 12.19 9.15 32.33
N GLU A 4 12.39 8.67 33.56
CA GLU A 4 13.62 8.85 34.33
C GLU A 4 14.52 7.60 34.30
N ASP A 5 13.91 6.42 34.26
CA ASP A 5 14.65 5.15 34.36
C ASP A 5 15.09 4.62 32.98
N GLU A 6 14.30 4.87 31.92
CA GLU A 6 14.47 4.24 30.60
C GLU A 6 14.06 5.17 29.45
N LEU A 7 14.86 6.21 29.22
CA LEU A 7 14.56 7.27 28.25
C LEU A 7 14.37 6.76 26.80
N GLU A 8 15.10 5.72 26.39
CA GLU A 8 14.91 5.08 25.08
C GLU A 8 13.54 4.40 24.95
N LYS A 9 13.08 3.71 26.01
CA LYS A 9 11.76 3.07 26.02
C LYS A 9 10.65 4.13 26.05
N TYR A 10 10.87 5.22 26.77
CA TYR A 10 9.94 6.36 26.75
C TYR A 10 9.81 6.97 25.35
N GLN A 11 10.92 7.22 24.66
CA GLN A 11 10.90 7.77 23.31
C GLN A 11 10.21 6.85 22.31
N THR A 12 10.41 5.53 22.39
CA THR A 12 9.77 4.58 21.48
C THR A 12 8.27 4.43 21.77
N HIS A 13 7.89 4.23 23.04
CA HIS A 13 6.49 4.00 23.44
C HIS A 13 5.61 5.25 23.30
N PHE A 14 6.17 6.43 23.58
CA PHE A 14 5.44 7.71 23.55
C PHE A 14 5.81 8.59 22.37
N SER A 15 6.47 8.05 21.34
CA SER A 15 6.89 8.78 20.14
C SER A 15 5.78 9.63 19.51
N GLU A 16 4.56 9.09 19.39
CA GLU A 16 3.42 9.84 18.85
C GLU A 16 2.93 10.96 19.78
N TYR A 17 2.95 10.72 21.10
CA TYR A 17 2.55 11.72 22.09
C TYR A 17 3.53 12.88 22.09
N ILE A 18 4.83 12.60 22.02
CA ILE A 18 5.90 13.60 21.89
C ILE A 18 5.71 14.38 20.58
N LYS A 19 5.49 13.71 19.44
CA LYS A 19 5.23 14.36 18.14
C LYS A 19 3.99 15.26 18.15
N LYS A 20 2.96 14.90 18.92
CA LYS A 20 1.70 15.65 19.06
C LYS A 20 1.75 16.68 20.20
N GLY A 21 2.85 16.79 20.94
CA GLY A 21 3.00 17.71 22.08
C GLY A 21 2.06 17.38 23.25
N ILE A 22 1.72 16.11 23.44
CA ILE A 22 0.81 15.67 24.50
C ILE A 22 1.65 15.14 25.67
N GLU A 23 1.64 15.87 26.78
CA GLU A 23 2.31 15.47 28.02
C GLU A 23 1.39 14.64 28.93
N ALA A 24 1.98 13.89 29.86
CA ALA A 24 1.25 13.03 30.81
C ALA A 24 0.13 13.76 31.55
N ASN A 25 0.38 15.02 31.96
CA ASN A 25 -0.60 15.84 32.67
C ASN A 25 -1.77 16.31 31.80
N GLY A 26 -1.54 16.49 30.49
CA GLY A 26 -2.55 17.00 29.54
C GLY A 26 -3.57 15.96 29.09
N ILE A 27 -3.28 14.67 29.28
CA ILE A 27 -4.13 13.57 28.81
C ILE A 27 -5.53 13.60 29.46
N LYS A 28 -5.62 13.88 30.76
CA LYS A 28 -6.89 13.94 31.49
C LYS A 28 -7.83 15.01 30.94
N GLU A 29 -7.30 16.19 30.67
CA GLU A 29 -8.08 17.29 30.12
C GLU A 29 -8.54 17.02 28.70
N LEU A 30 -7.67 16.42 27.88
CA LEU A 30 -7.99 15.98 26.52
C LEU A 30 -9.19 15.03 26.53
N TYR A 31 -9.16 13.98 27.37
CA TYR A 31 -10.27 13.03 27.47
C TYR A 31 -11.58 13.70 27.92
N ARG A 32 -11.54 14.63 28.88
CA ARG A 32 -12.74 15.37 29.30
C ARG A 32 -13.35 16.16 28.14
N LYS A 33 -12.52 16.85 27.35
CA LYS A 33 -12.96 17.61 26.17
C LYS A 33 -13.56 16.69 25.10
N VAL A 34 -12.88 15.57 24.80
CA VAL A 34 -13.35 14.57 23.82
C VAL A 34 -14.71 13.99 24.24
N HIS A 35 -14.86 13.59 25.49
CA HIS A 35 -16.13 13.04 25.98
C HIS A 35 -17.26 14.07 25.99
N ALA A 36 -16.97 15.35 26.24
CA ALA A 36 -17.98 16.41 26.09
C ALA A 36 -18.45 16.52 24.63
N GLY A 37 -17.51 16.52 23.67
CA GLY A 37 -17.84 16.57 22.24
C GLY A 37 -18.66 15.38 21.74
N VAL A 38 -18.31 14.16 22.14
CA VAL A 38 -19.07 12.94 21.76
C VAL A 38 -20.47 12.93 22.38
N ARG A 39 -20.65 13.48 23.59
CA ARG A 39 -21.99 13.61 24.20
C ARG A 39 -22.88 14.59 23.45
N THR A 40 -22.30 15.67 22.92
CA THR A 40 -23.06 16.68 22.16
C THR A 40 -23.44 16.21 20.75
N ASP A 41 -22.57 15.49 20.06
CA ASP A 41 -22.81 14.95 18.72
C ASP A 41 -22.38 13.47 18.69
N PRO A 42 -23.29 12.54 19.01
CA PRO A 42 -22.98 11.11 19.04
C PRO A 42 -22.94 10.48 17.64
N THR A 43 -23.09 11.26 16.56
CA THR A 43 -23.24 10.73 15.21
C THR A 43 -21.90 10.46 14.53
N THR A 44 -21.75 9.29 13.90
CA THR A 44 -20.54 8.95 13.15
C THR A 44 -20.55 9.64 11.78
N LYS A 45 -19.66 10.62 11.59
CA LYS A 45 -19.49 11.32 10.31
C LYS A 45 -18.77 10.41 9.31
N LYS A 46 -19.47 10.01 8.24
CA LYS A 46 -18.86 9.28 7.12
C LYS A 46 -17.88 10.19 6.39
N SER A 47 -16.77 9.60 5.95
CA SER A 47 -15.77 10.32 5.15
C SER A 47 -16.39 10.78 3.84
N LYS A 48 -16.38 12.09 3.57
CA LYS A 48 -16.81 12.70 2.29
C LYS A 48 -15.71 12.56 1.24
N LYS A 49 -15.16 11.35 1.07
CA LYS A 49 -14.21 11.11 -0.03
C LYS A 49 -14.97 11.30 -1.32
N GLU A 50 -14.46 12.17 -2.17
CA GLU A 50 -14.97 12.31 -3.54
C GLU A 50 -14.94 10.93 -4.20
N ALA A 51 -16.00 10.58 -4.93
CA ALA A 51 -16.01 9.38 -5.73
C ALA A 51 -14.80 9.44 -6.68
N LEU A 52 -14.03 8.35 -6.77
CA LEU A 52 -12.87 8.28 -7.63
C LEU A 52 -13.29 8.61 -9.07
N LYS A 53 -12.73 9.68 -9.66
CA LYS A 53 -13.07 10.17 -11.01
C LYS A 53 -12.93 9.09 -12.09
N ALA A 54 -11.99 8.17 -11.91
CA ALA A 54 -11.86 6.95 -12.71
C ALA A 54 -11.39 5.80 -11.81
N HIS A 55 -11.93 4.61 -12.04
CA HIS A 55 -11.47 3.42 -11.32
C HIS A 55 -10.07 3.03 -11.83
N LYS A 56 -9.04 3.26 -11.01
CA LYS A 56 -7.67 2.81 -11.31
C LYS A 56 -7.61 1.28 -11.24
N ARG A 57 -7.36 0.62 -12.36
CA ARG A 57 -7.11 -0.84 -12.39
C ARG A 57 -5.63 -1.09 -12.07
N PHE A 58 -5.37 -1.84 -11.00
CA PHE A 58 -4.02 -2.29 -10.66
C PHE A 58 -3.62 -3.60 -11.36
N ASN A 59 -4.61 -4.35 -11.84
CA ASN A 59 -4.41 -5.62 -12.52
C ASN A 59 -4.31 -5.43 -14.04
N LEU A 60 -3.50 -6.29 -14.69
CA LEU A 60 -3.38 -6.34 -16.15
C LEU A 60 -4.75 -6.63 -16.81
N LYS A 61 -4.97 -6.05 -17.99
CA LYS A 61 -6.14 -6.36 -18.81
C LYS A 61 -6.04 -7.80 -19.31
N LYS A 62 -7.16 -8.53 -19.30
CA LYS A 62 -7.23 -9.88 -19.88
C LYS A 62 -6.92 -9.78 -21.36
N LEU A 63 -5.91 -10.53 -21.79
CA LEU A 63 -5.50 -10.62 -23.20
C LEU A 63 -6.67 -11.15 -24.04
N THR A 64 -6.89 -10.59 -25.23
CA THR A 64 -7.91 -11.08 -26.17
C THR A 64 -7.46 -12.39 -26.82
N TYR A 65 -8.34 -13.03 -27.59
CA TYR A 65 -7.98 -14.29 -28.27
C TYR A 65 -6.87 -14.07 -29.30
N ASP A 66 -6.99 -13.04 -30.14
CA ASP A 66 -6.01 -12.75 -31.19
C ASP A 66 -4.65 -12.35 -30.62
N GLU A 67 -4.64 -11.56 -29.55
CA GLU A 67 -3.41 -11.23 -28.83
C GLU A 67 -2.74 -12.47 -28.22
N ARG A 68 -3.51 -13.45 -27.69
CA ARG A 68 -2.97 -14.75 -27.25
C ARG A 68 -2.38 -15.54 -28.40
N ARG A 69 -3.06 -15.58 -29.55
CA ARG A 69 -2.60 -16.27 -30.75
C ARG A 69 -1.31 -15.65 -31.28
N ASN A 70 -1.24 -14.32 -31.36
CA ASN A 70 -0.04 -13.62 -31.81
C ASN A 70 1.13 -13.87 -30.87
N LYS A 71 0.91 -13.84 -29.55
CA LYS A 71 1.94 -14.19 -28.57
C LYS A 71 2.45 -15.62 -28.72
N LEU A 72 1.57 -16.56 -29.09
CA LEU A 72 1.95 -17.93 -29.39
C LEU A 72 2.79 -18.00 -30.67
N ILE A 73 2.36 -17.35 -31.76
CA ILE A 73 3.09 -17.30 -33.03
C ILE A 73 4.48 -16.69 -32.82
N THR A 74 4.59 -15.56 -32.11
CA THR A 74 5.89 -14.94 -31.81
C THR A 74 6.80 -15.88 -31.02
N ARG A 75 6.24 -16.65 -30.09
CA ARG A 75 7.01 -17.62 -29.30
C ARG A 75 7.48 -18.80 -30.15
N LEU A 76 6.63 -19.33 -31.02
CA LEU A 76 6.98 -20.44 -31.92
C LEU A 76 8.02 -20.01 -32.95
N ASN A 77 7.86 -18.82 -33.54
CA ASN A 77 8.85 -18.29 -34.49
C ASN A 77 10.21 -18.10 -33.82
N ALA A 78 10.24 -17.55 -32.60
CA ALA A 78 11.47 -17.41 -31.84
C ALA A 78 12.13 -18.78 -31.57
N LEU A 79 11.34 -19.79 -31.18
CA LEU A 79 11.84 -21.14 -30.93
C LEU A 79 12.40 -21.79 -32.21
N ASN A 80 11.69 -21.65 -33.32
CA ASN A 80 12.14 -22.19 -34.60
C ASN A 80 13.40 -21.47 -35.10
N SER A 81 13.51 -20.14 -34.93
CA SER A 81 14.74 -19.41 -35.25
C SER A 81 15.91 -19.81 -34.37
N THR A 82 15.68 -20.14 -33.10
CA THR A 82 16.75 -20.65 -32.23
C THR A 82 17.14 -22.08 -32.58
N ALA A 83 16.20 -22.94 -32.95
CA ALA A 83 16.49 -24.33 -33.31
C ALA A 83 17.24 -24.44 -34.64
N GLY A 84 16.89 -23.64 -35.64
CA GLY A 84 17.59 -23.60 -36.93
C GLY A 84 19.02 -23.04 -36.83
N ALA A 85 19.35 -22.27 -35.80
CA ALA A 85 20.70 -21.76 -35.57
C ALA A 85 21.66 -22.83 -34.98
N TYR A 86 21.15 -23.95 -34.47
CA TYR A 86 21.99 -25.07 -33.99
C TYR A 86 22.19 -26.17 -35.05
N ASP A 87 21.37 -26.20 -36.10
CA ASP A 87 21.43 -27.20 -37.18
C ASP A 87 22.39 -26.78 -38.31
N ASP A 88 22.73 -25.48 -38.42
CA ASP A 88 23.59 -24.90 -39.47
C ASP A 88 25.10 -24.93 -39.13
N GLU A 89 25.50 -25.44 -37.95
CA GLU A 89 26.91 -25.58 -37.53
C GLU A 89 27.45 -27.04 -37.63
N ASN A 90 26.76 -27.96 -38.32
CA ASN A 90 27.21 -29.36 -38.49
C ASN A 90 27.25 -29.85 -39.95
N ASP A 91 27.47 -28.95 -40.92
CA ASP A 91 27.68 -29.30 -42.33
C ASP A 91 29.05 -28.72 -42.79
N ASP A 92 30.15 -29.35 -42.32
CA ASP A 92 31.50 -29.29 -42.92
C ASP A 92 31.88 -30.68 -43.46
#